data_AF-A0A5N6UIT0-F1
#
_entry.id   AF-A0A5N6UIT0-F1
#
_cell.length_a   1.000
_cell.length_b   1.000
_cell.length_c   1.000
_cell.angle_alpha   90.00
_cell.angle_beta   90.00
_cell.angle_gamma   90.00
#
_symmetry.space_group_name_H-M   'P 1'
#
loop_
_entity.id
_entity.type
_entity.pdbx_description
1 polymer ?
#
loop_
_entity_poly.entity_id
_entity_poly.type
_entity_poly.pdbx_seq_one_letter_code
_entity_poly.pdbx_strand_id
1 'polypeptide(L)'
;MSSSKDAIPASSKGSWSSFLKSIASFNGDLSSLTAPPFILSSTSLTEYSAYWAEHPNLFVAPATEADPEKRALAVLKWFISTLHQQYCTRSEKLGSEKKPLNPFLGELFLGKWNTDEHVGETSLISEQVSHHPPATAYAIRNEKHGVELQGYNAQKASFSSTIQIKQIGHALLTVTPPNADKNDPAQKEQYIITLPSLHIESLIYGTPFVELEKTTRIVSSTGYVAKIDYSGKGWLSGKKNTFSAILYKESEGEKKPLYTVDGQWSDKFTIKNARTKDEVETYVVKDNKTTPLQLAPLEDQDLYESRRAWRDVASGIERGDMDAVSVAKSKIENAQRELRKVEKSEGREWERRFFNRVDENEDQGLLQLARKAGLTSLEGDKTGGVWRFNPASADGAKPPYHKAGGEGLGVSA
;
A
#
# COMPACT_ATOMS: atom_id res chain seq x y z
N MET A 1 -14.17 -13.85 25.41
CA MET A 1 -14.31 -12.66 26.27
C MET A 1 -12.94 -12.30 26.82
N SER A 2 -12.34 -11.22 26.32
CA SER A 2 -11.27 -10.49 27.00
C SER A 2 -11.84 -9.09 27.17
N SER A 3 -11.97 -8.63 28.42
CA SER A 3 -12.33 -7.25 28.69
C SER A 3 -11.32 -6.35 28.00
N SER A 4 -11.80 -5.43 27.16
CA SER A 4 -10.98 -4.36 26.58
C SER A 4 -10.52 -3.47 27.73
N LYS A 5 -9.40 -3.87 28.36
CA LYS A 5 -8.70 -3.05 29.33
C LYS A 5 -8.27 -1.77 28.62
N ASP A 6 -8.60 -0.64 29.23
CA ASP A 6 -8.13 0.69 28.85
C ASP A 6 -6.61 0.64 28.61
N ALA A 7 -6.18 0.66 27.35
CA ALA A 7 -4.78 0.49 26.96
C ALA A 7 -4.01 1.81 26.93
N ILE A 8 -4.65 2.90 27.34
CA ILE A 8 -4.09 4.24 27.34
C ILE A 8 -3.11 4.36 28.52
N PRO A 9 -1.82 4.66 28.28
CA PRO A 9 -0.87 4.91 29.37
C PRO A 9 -1.39 6.01 30.31
N ALA A 10 -1.21 5.84 31.62
CA ALA A 10 -1.75 6.78 32.61
C ALA A 10 -1.27 8.23 32.36
N SER A 11 -0.01 8.41 31.99
CA SER A 11 0.58 9.70 31.61
C SER A 11 0.00 10.32 30.33
N SER A 12 -0.65 9.51 29.48
CA SER A 12 -1.15 9.92 28.16
C SER A 12 -2.66 10.20 28.14
N LYS A 13 -3.41 9.92 29.23
CA LYS A 13 -4.88 10.06 29.26
C LYS A 13 -5.38 11.47 28.89
N GLY A 14 -4.69 12.52 29.37
CA GLY A 14 -5.01 13.91 29.02
C GLY A 14 -4.83 14.19 27.54
N SER A 15 -3.66 13.83 26.99
CA SER A 15 -3.36 13.99 25.55
C SER A 15 -4.31 13.18 24.65
N TRP A 16 -4.74 12.00 25.09
CA TRP A 16 -5.69 11.16 24.35
C TRP A 16 -7.09 11.79 24.32
N SER A 17 -7.56 12.33 25.44
CA SER A 17 -8.85 13.04 25.48
C SER A 17 -8.84 14.24 24.53
N SER A 18 -7.74 15.02 24.51
CA SER A 18 -7.59 16.13 23.56
C SER A 18 -7.56 15.66 22.10
N PHE A 19 -6.88 14.56 21.82
CA PHE A 19 -6.86 13.94 20.49
C PHE A 19 -8.25 13.50 20.02
N LEU A 20 -9.01 12.77 20.86
CA LEU A 20 -10.38 12.35 20.52
C LEU A 20 -11.32 13.54 20.30
N LYS A 21 -11.19 14.62 21.10
CA LYS A 21 -11.95 15.86 20.89
C LYS A 21 -11.61 16.52 19.56
N SER A 22 -10.33 16.50 19.17
CA SER A 22 -9.91 17.06 17.88
C SER A 22 -10.51 16.28 16.72
N ILE A 23 -10.56 14.94 16.78
CA ILE A 23 -11.18 14.10 15.74
C ILE A 23 -12.64 14.50 15.48
N ALA A 24 -13.43 14.72 16.55
CA ALA A 24 -14.86 15.00 16.43
C ALA A 24 -15.18 16.33 15.71
N SER A 25 -14.22 17.24 15.59
CA SER A 25 -14.38 18.56 14.96
C SER A 25 -13.44 18.80 13.77
N PHE A 26 -12.65 17.79 13.38
CA PHE A 26 -11.60 17.94 12.38
C PHE A 26 -12.11 17.78 10.94
N ASN A 27 -11.82 18.77 10.10
CA ASN A 27 -12.21 18.81 8.68
C ASN A 27 -10.99 18.88 7.73
N GLY A 28 -9.80 18.46 8.18
CA GLY A 28 -8.55 18.57 7.42
C GLY A 28 -7.92 17.23 7.02
N ASP A 29 -6.63 17.27 6.65
CA ASP A 29 -5.81 16.09 6.38
C ASP A 29 -5.31 15.45 7.69
N LEU A 30 -5.46 14.12 7.81
CA LEU A 30 -4.99 13.31 8.94
C LEU A 30 -3.50 13.58 9.30
N SER A 31 -2.68 13.91 8.30
CA SER A 31 -1.27 14.23 8.49
C SER A 31 -1.05 15.42 9.45
N SER A 32 -1.93 16.42 9.43
CA SER A 32 -1.86 17.63 10.25
C SER A 32 -2.43 17.47 11.67
N LEU A 33 -3.11 16.36 11.96
CA LEU A 33 -3.64 16.07 13.29
C LEU A 33 -2.51 15.65 14.24
N THR A 34 -2.26 16.41 15.30
CA THR A 34 -1.25 16.06 16.31
C THR A 34 -1.71 14.86 17.13
N ALA A 35 -0.96 13.76 17.06
CA ALA A 35 -1.26 12.50 17.72
C ALA A 35 -0.34 12.29 18.94
N PRO A 36 -0.83 11.70 20.05
CA PRO A 36 0.01 11.36 21.19
C PRO A 36 1.11 10.34 20.86
N PRO A 37 2.19 10.28 21.64
CA PRO A 37 3.41 9.54 21.28
C PRO A 37 3.19 8.05 21.14
N PHE A 38 2.38 7.50 22.03
CA PHE A 38 2.11 6.07 22.09
C PHE A 38 1.38 5.54 20.84
N ILE A 39 0.76 6.42 20.04
CA ILE A 39 0.11 6.07 18.77
C ILE A 39 0.90 6.52 17.53
N LEU A 40 2.17 6.94 17.66
CA LEU A 40 3.04 7.24 16.52
C LEU A 40 3.84 6.01 16.08
N SER A 41 3.96 5.82 14.77
CA SER A 41 4.85 4.84 14.16
C SER A 41 6.12 5.52 13.64
N SER A 42 7.25 4.85 13.74
CA SER A 42 8.51 5.26 13.10
C SER A 42 8.58 4.92 11.61
N THR A 43 7.57 4.25 11.07
CA THR A 43 7.49 3.83 9.67
C THR A 43 6.80 4.90 8.80
N SER A 44 7.39 5.22 7.66
CA SER A 44 6.80 6.10 6.65
C SER A 44 5.81 5.36 5.75
N LEU A 45 4.83 6.08 5.20
CA LEU A 45 3.89 5.51 4.22
C LEU A 45 4.58 5.02 2.94
N THR A 46 5.76 5.53 2.58
CA THR A 46 6.55 5.01 1.45
C THR A 46 6.97 3.56 1.65
N GLU A 47 7.16 3.12 2.89
CA GLU A 47 7.50 1.73 3.22
C GLU A 47 6.33 0.76 3.03
N TYR A 48 5.08 1.26 3.05
CA TYR A 48 3.88 0.41 2.97
C TYR A 48 3.74 -0.29 1.61
N SER A 49 4.39 0.25 0.57
CA SER A 49 4.49 -0.38 -0.75
C SER A 49 5.10 -1.78 -0.68
N ALA A 50 5.93 -2.10 0.32
CA ALA A 50 6.51 -3.43 0.48
C ALA A 50 5.47 -4.53 0.76
N TYR A 51 4.34 -4.18 1.37
CA TYR A 51 3.32 -5.15 1.78
C TYR A 51 2.68 -5.91 0.61
N TRP A 52 2.81 -5.41 -0.62
CA TRP A 52 2.33 -6.07 -1.83
C TRP A 52 3.08 -7.37 -2.17
N ALA A 53 4.32 -7.54 -1.71
CA ALA A 53 5.18 -8.65 -2.12
C ALA A 53 5.99 -9.28 -0.99
N GLU A 54 5.52 -9.18 0.26
CA GLU A 54 6.13 -9.91 1.40
C GLU A 54 6.00 -11.44 1.30
N HIS A 55 5.22 -11.95 0.33
CA HIS A 55 5.21 -13.36 -0.09
C HIS A 55 5.65 -13.48 -1.56
N PRO A 56 6.96 -13.38 -1.87
CA PRO A 56 7.44 -13.35 -3.27
C PRO A 56 7.03 -14.59 -4.08
N ASN A 57 6.92 -15.76 -3.44
CA ASN A 57 6.44 -16.99 -4.06
C ASN A 57 4.98 -16.88 -4.55
N LEU A 58 4.10 -16.22 -3.79
CA LEU A 58 2.72 -15.98 -4.20
C LEU A 58 2.64 -14.89 -5.27
N PHE A 59 3.52 -13.88 -5.19
CA PHE A 59 3.61 -12.80 -6.17
C PHE A 59 3.95 -13.30 -7.58
N VAL A 60 4.88 -14.27 -7.70
CA VAL A 60 5.31 -14.81 -9.00
C VAL A 60 4.48 -16.00 -9.49
N ALA A 61 3.69 -16.64 -8.61
CA ALA A 61 2.90 -17.83 -8.95
C ALA A 61 1.98 -17.66 -10.19
N PRO A 62 1.33 -16.50 -10.45
CA PRO A 62 0.54 -16.33 -11.67
C PRO A 62 1.34 -16.54 -12.96
N ALA A 63 2.63 -16.21 -12.99
CA ALA A 63 3.47 -16.35 -14.18
C ALA A 63 3.87 -17.79 -14.50
N THR A 64 3.64 -18.74 -13.59
CA THR A 64 3.97 -20.16 -13.79
C THR A 64 2.75 -21.02 -14.13
N GLU A 65 1.55 -20.49 -13.96
CA GLU A 65 0.31 -21.13 -14.40
C GLU A 65 0.08 -20.84 -15.89
N ALA A 66 -0.47 -21.79 -16.66
CA ALA A 66 -0.74 -21.63 -18.10
C ALA A 66 -2.21 -21.27 -18.37
N ASP A 67 -3.13 -21.82 -17.58
CA ASP A 67 -4.58 -21.61 -17.70
C ASP A 67 -4.98 -20.20 -17.20
N PRO A 68 -5.57 -19.33 -18.03
CA PRO A 68 -6.02 -17.99 -17.62
C PRO A 68 -6.99 -17.99 -16.43
N GLU A 69 -7.84 -19.01 -16.29
CA GLU A 69 -8.78 -19.14 -15.17
C GLU A 69 -8.04 -19.36 -13.86
N LYS A 70 -7.13 -20.35 -13.85
CA LYS A 70 -6.31 -20.68 -12.68
C LYS A 70 -5.33 -19.57 -12.35
N ARG A 71 -4.79 -18.88 -13.36
CA ARG A 71 -3.92 -17.73 -13.17
C ARG A 71 -4.68 -16.58 -12.52
N ALA A 72 -5.90 -16.28 -12.95
CA ALA A 72 -6.75 -15.30 -12.28
C ALA A 72 -7.09 -15.69 -10.82
N LEU A 73 -7.26 -16.98 -10.54
CA LEU A 73 -7.42 -17.48 -9.17
C LEU A 73 -6.15 -17.30 -8.33
N ALA A 74 -4.96 -17.53 -8.91
CA ALA A 74 -3.68 -17.27 -8.26
C ALA A 74 -3.49 -15.79 -7.94
N VAL A 75 -3.87 -14.88 -8.84
CA VAL A 75 -3.84 -13.42 -8.59
C VAL A 75 -4.79 -13.05 -7.44
N LEU A 76 -6.01 -13.62 -7.41
CA LEU A 76 -6.95 -13.40 -6.30
C LEU A 76 -6.36 -13.87 -4.96
N LYS A 77 -5.77 -15.07 -4.92
CA LYS A 77 -5.12 -15.62 -3.72
C LYS A 77 -3.97 -14.73 -3.25
N TRP A 78 -3.08 -14.32 -4.17
CA TRP A 78 -1.97 -13.42 -3.86
C TRP A 78 -2.48 -12.09 -3.30
N PHE A 79 -3.47 -11.46 -3.95
CA PHE A 79 -4.02 -10.19 -3.45
C PHE A 79 -4.55 -10.32 -2.01
N ILE A 80 -5.35 -11.35 -1.73
CA ILE A 80 -5.89 -11.59 -0.39
C ILE A 80 -4.76 -11.83 0.62
N SER A 81 -3.69 -12.54 0.23
CA SER A 81 -2.56 -12.77 1.13
C SER A 81 -1.85 -11.49 1.54
N THR A 82 -1.88 -10.42 0.73
CA THR A 82 -1.28 -9.12 1.09
C THR A 82 -2.03 -8.38 2.19
N LEU A 83 -3.34 -8.65 2.39
CA LEU A 83 -4.20 -7.85 3.26
C LEU A 83 -3.76 -7.91 4.73
N HIS A 84 -3.26 -9.06 5.19
CA HIS A 84 -2.73 -9.20 6.54
C HIS A 84 -1.54 -8.25 6.78
N GLN A 85 -0.59 -8.23 5.85
CA GLN A 85 0.60 -7.36 5.90
C GLN A 85 0.19 -5.90 5.82
N GLN A 86 -0.72 -5.55 4.90
CA GLN A 86 -1.22 -4.20 4.70
C GLN A 86 -2.03 -3.65 5.87
N TYR A 87 -2.74 -4.47 6.63
CA TYR A 87 -3.76 -3.96 7.58
C TYR A 87 -3.69 -4.53 9.01
N CYS A 88 -2.89 -5.56 9.31
CA CYS A 88 -2.80 -6.15 10.66
C CYS A 88 -1.42 -6.05 11.31
N THR A 89 -0.34 -6.16 10.54
CA THR A 89 1.01 -6.38 11.10
C THR A 89 1.47 -5.32 12.10
N ARG A 90 1.08 -4.04 11.93
CA ARG A 90 1.43 -3.01 12.94
C ARG A 90 0.67 -3.23 14.23
N SER A 91 -0.63 -3.52 14.15
CA SER A 91 -1.43 -3.81 15.34
C SER A 91 -0.88 -5.00 16.12
N GLU A 92 -0.36 -6.02 15.43
CA GLU A 92 0.25 -7.19 16.06
C GLU A 92 1.63 -6.91 16.65
N LYS A 93 2.48 -6.16 15.94
CA LYS A 93 3.85 -5.85 16.38
C LYS A 93 3.90 -4.77 17.46
N LEU A 94 3.04 -3.76 17.35
CA LEU A 94 3.06 -2.54 18.17
C LEU A 94 1.93 -2.49 19.21
N GLY A 95 1.05 -3.50 19.22
CA GLY A 95 -0.10 -3.63 20.13
C GLY A 95 -1.37 -2.90 19.65
N SER A 96 -1.25 -1.95 18.71
CA SER A 96 -2.36 -1.26 18.06
C SER A 96 -1.90 -0.59 16.77
N GLU A 97 -2.85 -0.16 15.93
CA GLU A 97 -2.55 0.63 14.73
C GLU A 97 -1.98 2.00 15.13
N LYS A 98 -0.94 2.43 14.43
CA LYS A 98 -0.26 3.69 14.75
C LYS A 98 -0.28 4.61 13.55
N LYS A 99 -0.28 5.92 13.81
CA LYS A 99 -0.16 6.95 12.79
C LYS A 99 1.24 6.87 12.15
N PRO A 100 1.37 6.54 10.85
CA PRO A 100 2.65 6.52 10.16
C PRO A 100 3.22 7.93 9.95
N LEU A 101 4.51 8.01 9.61
CA LEU A 101 5.11 9.26 9.16
C LEU A 101 4.51 9.65 7.80
N ASN A 102 4.18 10.93 7.64
CA ASN A 102 3.72 11.47 6.38
C ASN A 102 4.94 11.74 5.48
N PRO A 103 5.07 11.09 4.32
CA PRO A 103 6.26 11.23 3.52
C PRO A 103 6.44 12.66 2.98
N PHE A 104 7.70 13.09 2.89
CA PHE A 104 8.04 14.34 2.20
C PHE A 104 8.15 14.10 0.69
N LEU A 105 8.03 15.15 -0.12
CA LEU A 105 8.11 15.04 -1.58
C LEU A 105 9.50 14.55 -2.01
N GLY A 106 9.53 13.49 -2.83
CA GLY A 106 10.76 12.85 -3.29
C GLY A 106 11.34 11.82 -2.32
N GLU A 107 10.69 11.54 -1.18
CA GLU A 107 11.11 10.44 -0.31
C GLU A 107 11.11 9.11 -1.06
N LEU A 108 12.15 8.29 -0.86
CA LEU A 108 12.35 7.02 -1.52
C LEU A 108 12.31 5.85 -0.53
N PHE A 109 11.83 4.69 -0.97
CA PHE A 109 12.04 3.44 -0.26
C PHE A 109 12.35 2.34 -1.26
N LEU A 110 13.59 1.86 -1.21
CA LEU A 110 14.18 0.96 -2.21
C LEU A 110 14.63 -0.32 -1.52
N GLY A 111 14.37 -1.47 -2.14
CA GLY A 111 14.80 -2.74 -1.56
C GLY A 111 14.58 -3.91 -2.49
N LYS A 112 14.93 -5.10 -2.00
CA LYS A 112 14.70 -6.35 -2.74
C LYS A 112 14.44 -7.54 -1.83
N TRP A 113 13.65 -8.48 -2.33
CA TRP A 113 13.51 -9.81 -1.74
C TRP A 113 14.39 -10.78 -2.51
N ASN A 114 15.33 -11.38 -1.80
CA ASN A 114 16.10 -12.52 -2.27
C ASN A 114 15.57 -13.75 -1.55
N THR A 115 14.94 -14.64 -2.30
CA THR A 115 14.36 -15.88 -1.78
C THR A 115 15.25 -17.05 -2.18
N ASP A 116 14.81 -17.87 -3.11
CA ASP A 116 15.56 -18.99 -3.67
C ASP A 116 15.74 -18.80 -5.18
N GLU A 117 16.52 -19.69 -5.79
CA GLU A 117 16.73 -19.67 -7.23
C GLU A 117 15.41 -19.79 -7.99
N HIS A 118 14.42 -20.56 -7.51
CA HIS A 118 13.16 -20.78 -8.21
C HIS A 118 12.34 -19.48 -8.34
N VAL A 119 12.16 -18.74 -7.26
CA VAL A 119 11.41 -17.47 -7.25
C VAL A 119 12.24 -16.32 -7.84
N GLY A 120 13.56 -16.30 -7.63
CA GLY A 120 14.45 -15.24 -8.10
C GLY A 120 14.35 -13.95 -7.28
N GLU A 121 15.06 -12.91 -7.74
CA GLU A 121 15.06 -11.59 -7.11
C GLU A 121 13.78 -10.81 -7.48
N THR A 122 13.15 -10.22 -6.47
CA THR A 122 12.04 -9.28 -6.63
C THR A 122 12.45 -7.92 -6.06
N SER A 123 12.51 -6.87 -6.88
CA SER A 123 12.90 -5.52 -6.46
C SER A 123 11.69 -4.64 -6.14
N LEU A 124 11.83 -3.72 -5.19
CA LEU A 124 10.86 -2.67 -4.83
C LEU A 124 11.48 -1.29 -5.05
N ILE A 125 10.72 -0.43 -5.72
CA ILE A 125 10.94 1.02 -5.77
C ILE A 125 9.65 1.71 -5.33
N SER A 126 9.73 2.56 -4.32
CA SER A 126 8.63 3.38 -3.82
C SER A 126 9.08 4.84 -3.74
N GLU A 127 8.27 5.76 -4.23
CA GLU A 127 8.58 7.19 -4.27
C GLU A 127 7.36 8.01 -3.84
N GLN A 128 7.57 8.99 -2.97
CA GLN A 128 6.56 10.01 -2.71
C GLN A 128 6.53 11.01 -3.88
N VAL A 129 5.64 10.75 -4.83
CA VAL A 129 5.50 11.53 -6.06
C VAL A 129 4.68 12.80 -5.89
N SER A 130 3.92 12.95 -4.80
CA SER A 130 3.18 14.18 -4.50
C SER A 130 3.03 14.38 -2.99
N HIS A 131 3.04 15.63 -2.52
CA HIS A 131 2.80 15.97 -1.12
C HIS A 131 1.47 16.73 -0.91
N HIS A 132 1.02 17.50 -1.91
CA HIS A 132 -0.26 18.21 -1.88
C HIS A 132 -0.99 18.05 -3.24
N PRO A 133 -1.92 17.08 -3.37
CA PRO A 133 -2.30 16.06 -2.38
C PRO A 133 -1.20 14.99 -2.19
N PRO A 134 -1.14 14.29 -1.02
CA PRO A 134 -0.13 13.27 -0.78
C PRO A 134 -0.39 12.02 -1.64
N ALA A 135 0.63 11.57 -2.37
CA ALA A 135 0.58 10.33 -3.14
C ALA A 135 1.94 9.64 -3.18
N THR A 136 1.92 8.33 -2.94
CA THR A 136 3.06 7.42 -3.04
C THR A 136 2.88 6.56 -4.28
N ALA A 137 3.86 6.54 -5.18
CA ALA A 137 3.91 5.62 -6.31
C ALA A 137 4.89 4.49 -6.02
N TYR A 138 4.65 3.31 -6.59
CA TYR A 138 5.49 2.14 -6.38
C TYR A 138 5.57 1.25 -7.62
N ALA A 139 6.67 0.51 -7.71
CA ALA A 139 6.92 -0.54 -8.68
C ALA A 139 7.60 -1.72 -7.97
N ILE A 140 7.09 -2.93 -8.19
CA ILE A 140 7.66 -4.18 -7.72
C ILE A 140 7.85 -5.09 -8.92
N ARG A 141 9.07 -5.57 -9.14
CA ARG A 141 9.44 -6.26 -10.37
C ARG A 141 10.18 -7.55 -10.07
N ASN A 142 9.79 -8.62 -10.75
CA ASN A 142 10.53 -9.87 -10.84
C ASN A 142 10.82 -10.13 -12.31
N GLU A 143 12.04 -9.82 -12.75
CA GLU A 143 12.41 -9.92 -14.17
C GLU A 143 12.52 -11.37 -14.63
N LYS A 144 12.86 -12.29 -13.72
CA LYS A 144 12.98 -13.72 -14.01
C LYS A 144 11.66 -14.31 -14.52
N HIS A 145 10.56 -14.01 -13.83
CA HIS A 145 9.22 -14.51 -14.17
C HIS A 145 8.39 -13.52 -14.99
N GLY A 146 8.93 -12.35 -15.33
CA GLY A 146 8.22 -11.33 -16.10
C GLY A 146 6.97 -10.81 -15.38
N VAL A 147 7.05 -10.62 -14.06
CA VAL A 147 5.97 -10.08 -13.23
C VAL A 147 6.33 -8.66 -12.80
N GLU A 148 5.42 -7.72 -13.03
CA GLU A 148 5.55 -6.34 -12.60
C GLU A 148 4.24 -5.87 -11.97
N LEU A 149 4.33 -5.33 -10.76
CA LEU A 149 3.26 -4.56 -10.13
C LEU A 149 3.68 -3.10 -10.12
N GLN A 150 2.83 -2.22 -10.62
CA GLN A 150 3.01 -0.78 -10.42
C GLN A 150 1.70 -0.15 -9.96
N GLY A 151 1.79 0.96 -9.25
CA GLY A 151 0.59 1.66 -8.79
C GLY A 151 0.93 2.95 -8.07
N TYR A 152 -0.11 3.61 -7.60
CA TYR A 152 0.01 4.72 -6.67
C TYR A 152 -1.17 4.72 -5.70
N ASN A 153 -0.91 5.24 -4.51
CA ASN A 153 -1.91 5.40 -3.46
C ASN A 153 -1.91 6.83 -2.95
N ALA A 154 -3.11 7.39 -2.83
CA ALA A 154 -3.41 8.53 -1.98
C ALA A 154 -4.53 8.16 -1.01
N GLN A 155 -4.73 8.98 0.01
CA GLN A 155 -5.74 8.75 1.02
C GLN A 155 -6.56 10.01 1.24
N LYS A 156 -7.87 9.83 1.35
CA LYS A 156 -8.78 10.86 1.83
C LYS A 156 -9.44 10.38 3.12
N ALA A 157 -9.07 11.03 4.22
CA ALA A 157 -9.69 10.80 5.51
C ALA A 157 -10.97 11.63 5.67
N SER A 158 -11.96 11.08 6.37
CA SER A 158 -13.11 11.81 6.90
C SER A 158 -13.37 11.35 8.33
N PHE A 159 -13.79 12.27 9.19
CA PHE A 159 -13.79 12.09 10.64
C PHE A 159 -15.22 12.15 11.16
N SER A 160 -15.62 11.15 11.95
CA SER A 160 -16.89 11.10 12.67
C SER A 160 -16.66 10.49 14.06
N SER A 161 -17.46 9.51 14.49
CA SER A 161 -17.14 8.66 15.64
C SER A 161 -15.94 7.73 15.37
N THR A 162 -15.63 7.47 14.10
CA THR A 162 -14.44 6.73 13.64
C THR A 162 -13.69 7.54 12.58
N ILE A 163 -12.46 7.12 12.23
CA ILE A 163 -11.73 7.69 11.10
C ILE A 163 -12.01 6.83 9.88
N GLN A 164 -12.65 7.41 8.87
CA GLN A 164 -12.97 6.76 7.60
C GLN A 164 -11.91 7.12 6.57
N ILE A 165 -11.32 6.13 5.90
CA ILE A 165 -10.24 6.31 4.93
C ILE A 165 -10.67 5.73 3.58
N LYS A 166 -10.84 6.63 2.60
CA LYS A 166 -10.94 6.25 1.20
C LYS A 166 -9.53 6.19 0.62
N GLN A 167 -9.12 5.02 0.16
CA GLN A 167 -7.94 4.87 -0.68
C GLN A 167 -8.26 5.32 -2.12
N ILE A 168 -7.33 6.05 -2.72
CA ILE A 168 -7.42 6.67 -4.05
C ILE A 168 -6.26 6.14 -4.89
N GLY A 169 -6.52 5.84 -6.15
CA GLY A 169 -5.58 5.17 -7.06
C GLY A 169 -5.86 3.68 -7.22
N HIS A 170 -4.95 2.99 -7.88
CA HIS A 170 -5.08 1.58 -8.26
C HIS A 170 -3.70 0.92 -8.34
N ALA A 171 -3.70 -0.41 -8.31
CA ALA A 171 -2.54 -1.20 -8.70
C ALA A 171 -2.78 -1.84 -10.07
N LEU A 172 -1.72 -1.97 -10.85
CA LEU A 172 -1.67 -2.63 -12.15
C LEU A 172 -0.62 -3.73 -12.08
N LEU A 173 -1.08 -4.98 -12.03
CA LEU A 173 -0.23 -6.15 -12.15
C LEU A 173 -0.14 -6.55 -13.62
N THR A 174 1.08 -6.69 -14.12
CA THR A 174 1.38 -7.26 -15.43
C THR A 174 2.09 -8.59 -15.24
N VAL A 175 1.56 -9.64 -15.85
CA VAL A 175 2.07 -11.01 -15.78
C VAL A 175 2.44 -11.46 -17.18
N THR A 176 3.61 -12.07 -17.33
CA THR A 176 4.01 -12.77 -18.56
C THR A 176 3.72 -14.27 -18.37
N PRO A 177 2.71 -14.86 -19.04
CA PRO A 177 2.44 -16.29 -18.95
C PRO A 177 3.61 -17.15 -19.45
N PRO A 178 3.73 -18.45 -19.07
CA PRO A 178 4.89 -19.30 -19.38
C PRO A 178 5.27 -19.42 -20.85
N ASN A 179 4.31 -19.24 -21.76
CA ASN A 179 4.51 -19.39 -23.21
C ASN A 179 4.45 -18.05 -23.98
N ALA A 180 4.39 -16.92 -23.26
CA ALA A 180 4.34 -15.60 -23.86
C ALA A 180 5.75 -15.05 -24.16
N ASP A 181 5.89 -14.32 -25.25
CA ASP A 181 7.09 -13.50 -25.47
C ASP A 181 7.11 -12.33 -24.48
N LYS A 182 8.08 -12.33 -23.57
CA LYS A 182 8.27 -11.26 -22.57
C LYS A 182 8.50 -9.87 -23.19
N ASN A 183 8.91 -9.81 -24.46
CA ASN A 183 9.15 -8.58 -25.19
C ASN A 183 7.93 -8.11 -26.00
N ASP A 184 6.88 -8.93 -26.11
CA ASP A 184 5.63 -8.59 -26.79
C ASP A 184 4.57 -8.17 -25.77
N PRO A 185 4.24 -6.87 -25.63
CA PRO A 185 3.22 -6.40 -24.71
C PRO A 185 1.84 -7.02 -24.96
N ALA A 186 1.53 -7.44 -26.19
CA ALA A 186 0.24 -8.04 -26.54
C ALA A 186 0.05 -9.44 -25.94
N GLN A 187 1.13 -10.10 -25.53
CA GLN A 187 1.10 -11.42 -24.90
C GLN A 187 1.15 -11.35 -23.36
N LYS A 188 1.19 -10.15 -22.79
CA LYS A 188 1.14 -9.94 -21.34
C LYS A 188 -0.31 -9.82 -20.87
N GLU A 189 -0.57 -10.38 -19.69
CA GLU A 189 -1.85 -10.24 -19.02
C GLU A 189 -1.79 -9.11 -18.01
N GLN A 190 -2.79 -8.23 -18.02
CA GLN A 190 -2.89 -7.10 -17.11
C GLN A 190 -4.07 -7.27 -16.16
N TYR A 191 -3.86 -6.97 -14.88
CA TYR A 191 -4.88 -6.96 -13.85
C TYR A 191 -4.90 -5.60 -13.18
N ILE A 192 -6.02 -4.88 -13.28
CA ILE A 192 -6.23 -3.68 -12.48
C ILE A 192 -6.91 -4.07 -11.16
N ILE A 193 -6.41 -3.51 -10.07
CA ILE A 193 -6.84 -3.81 -8.70
C ILE A 193 -7.28 -2.51 -8.04
N THR A 194 -8.54 -2.46 -7.59
CA THR A 194 -9.04 -1.33 -6.81
C THR A 194 -8.65 -1.47 -5.34
N LEU A 195 -8.32 -0.35 -4.72
CA LEU A 195 -7.88 -0.33 -3.33
C LEU A 195 -9.08 -0.34 -2.36
N PRO A 196 -9.05 -1.10 -1.25
CA PRO A 196 -10.18 -1.19 -0.35
C PRO A 196 -10.40 0.13 0.41
N SER A 197 -11.66 0.41 0.75
CA SER A 197 -11.97 1.42 1.77
C SER A 197 -11.79 0.80 3.15
N LEU A 198 -11.46 1.63 4.13
CA LEU A 198 -11.26 1.16 5.50
C LEU A 198 -11.69 2.20 6.53
N HIS A 199 -11.90 1.76 7.75
CA HIS A 199 -12.08 2.64 8.89
C HIS A 199 -11.25 2.18 10.09
N ILE A 200 -10.95 3.14 10.98
CA ILE A 200 -10.20 2.89 12.21
C ILE A 200 -11.17 2.75 13.37
N GLU A 201 -11.28 1.53 13.89
CA GLU A 201 -12.12 1.17 15.03
C GLU A 201 -11.41 1.40 16.37
N SER A 202 -12.17 1.36 17.47
CA SER A 202 -11.64 1.30 18.85
C SER A 202 -10.71 2.45 19.28
N LEU A 203 -10.83 3.62 18.65
CA LEU A 203 -10.15 4.85 19.07
C LEU A 203 -10.49 5.23 20.53
N ILE A 204 -11.75 5.08 20.96
CA ILE A 204 -12.14 5.45 22.33
C ILE A 204 -11.34 4.69 23.39
N TYR A 205 -10.97 3.44 23.12
CA TYR A 205 -10.26 2.55 24.05
C TYR A 205 -8.73 2.63 23.94
N GLY A 206 -8.19 3.47 23.04
CA GLY A 206 -6.75 3.58 22.83
C GLY A 206 -6.11 2.37 22.12
N THR A 207 -6.92 1.49 21.53
CA THR A 207 -6.48 0.30 20.78
C THR A 207 -6.98 0.34 19.34
N PRO A 208 -6.58 1.36 18.55
CA PRO A 208 -7.01 1.47 17.16
C PRO A 208 -6.67 0.22 16.35
N PHE A 209 -7.56 -0.19 15.46
CA PHE A 209 -7.30 -1.22 14.47
C PHE A 209 -8.04 -0.91 13.17
N VAL A 210 -7.51 -1.43 12.06
CA VAL A 210 -8.11 -1.29 10.73
C VAL A 210 -9.19 -2.35 10.52
N GLU A 211 -10.34 -1.94 10.00
CA GLU A 211 -11.34 -2.83 9.42
C GLU A 211 -11.58 -2.43 7.96
N LEU A 212 -11.58 -3.40 7.04
CA LEU A 212 -11.86 -3.17 5.62
C LEU A 212 -13.37 -3.18 5.36
N GLU A 213 -13.80 -2.39 4.39
CA GLU A 213 -15.20 -2.27 4.00
C GLU A 213 -15.38 -2.15 2.48
N LYS A 214 -16.63 -2.28 2.04
CA LYS A 214 -17.04 -2.22 0.63
C LYS A 214 -16.39 -3.35 -0.16
N THR A 215 -15.92 -3.04 -1.38
CA THR A 215 -15.55 -4.01 -2.39
C THR A 215 -14.20 -3.68 -3.01
N THR A 216 -13.32 -4.68 -3.14
CA THR A 216 -12.22 -4.65 -4.09
C THR A 216 -12.61 -5.40 -5.36
N ARG A 217 -12.23 -4.89 -6.53
CA ARG A 217 -12.31 -5.59 -7.81
C ARG A 217 -10.92 -5.81 -8.39
N ILE A 218 -10.68 -7.00 -8.91
CA ILE A 218 -9.52 -7.35 -9.73
C ILE A 218 -10.05 -7.70 -11.11
N VAL A 219 -9.69 -6.93 -12.13
CA VAL A 219 -10.17 -7.14 -13.50
C VAL A 219 -9.01 -7.46 -14.41
N SER A 220 -9.07 -8.63 -15.04
CA SER A 220 -8.08 -9.14 -15.97
C SER A 220 -8.36 -8.73 -17.42
N SER A 221 -7.31 -8.51 -18.21
CA SER A 221 -7.39 -8.40 -19.67
C SER A 221 -7.89 -9.67 -20.34
N THR A 222 -7.80 -10.83 -19.68
CA THR A 222 -8.36 -12.11 -20.16
C THR A 222 -9.86 -12.31 -19.85
N GLY A 223 -10.53 -11.29 -19.32
CA GLY A 223 -11.98 -11.29 -19.11
C GLY A 223 -12.43 -11.97 -17.81
N TYR A 224 -11.51 -12.27 -16.89
CA TYR A 224 -11.83 -12.73 -15.54
C TYR A 224 -11.94 -11.55 -14.57
N VAL A 225 -12.91 -11.64 -13.67
CA VAL A 225 -13.14 -10.62 -12.64
C VAL A 225 -13.24 -11.30 -11.27
N ALA A 226 -12.40 -10.86 -10.34
CA ALA A 226 -12.60 -11.13 -8.93
C ALA A 226 -13.30 -9.96 -8.25
N LYS A 227 -14.29 -10.26 -7.42
CA LYS A 227 -14.97 -9.30 -6.57
C LYS A 227 -14.84 -9.76 -5.13
N ILE A 228 -14.27 -8.93 -4.27
CA ILE A 228 -14.04 -9.22 -2.84
C ILE A 228 -14.87 -8.24 -2.03
N ASP A 229 -15.88 -8.75 -1.32
CA ASP A 229 -16.73 -7.98 -0.42
C ASP A 229 -16.25 -8.18 1.03
N TYR A 230 -15.89 -7.08 1.70
CA TYR A 230 -15.38 -7.09 3.07
C TYR A 230 -16.51 -6.91 4.09
N SER A 231 -16.38 -7.59 5.23
CA SER A 231 -17.31 -7.47 6.35
C SER A 231 -16.57 -7.63 7.67
N GLY A 232 -17.06 -6.95 8.71
CA GLY A 232 -16.34 -6.86 9.98
C GLY A 232 -17.20 -6.99 11.20
N LYS A 233 -16.58 -6.68 12.34
CA LYS A 233 -17.23 -6.68 13.66
C LYS A 233 -18.25 -5.53 13.72
N GLY A 234 -19.49 -5.82 13.32
CA GLY A 234 -20.58 -4.85 13.18
C GLY A 234 -21.74 -5.37 12.33
N TRP A 235 -21.51 -6.39 11.49
CA TRP A 235 -22.57 -7.18 10.87
C TRP A 235 -23.13 -8.21 11.87
N LEU A 236 -24.41 -8.60 11.74
CA LEU A 236 -25.25 -9.37 12.68
C LEU A 236 -24.59 -10.56 13.45
N SER A 237 -23.47 -11.10 12.97
CA SER A 237 -22.66 -12.16 13.63
C SER A 237 -21.15 -12.11 13.33
N GLY A 238 -20.64 -11.01 12.76
CA GLY A 238 -19.34 -10.97 12.07
C GLY A 238 -18.11 -11.10 12.97
N LYS A 239 -17.19 -12.02 12.60
CA LYS A 239 -15.80 -12.01 13.07
C LYS A 239 -15.06 -10.83 12.41
N LYS A 240 -14.05 -10.27 13.08
CA LYS A 240 -13.18 -9.24 12.47
C LYS A 240 -12.55 -9.78 11.18
N ASN A 241 -12.24 -8.88 10.25
CA ASN A 241 -11.45 -9.16 9.06
C ASN A 241 -12.08 -10.23 8.16
N THR A 242 -13.41 -10.32 8.13
CA THR A 242 -14.13 -11.32 7.33
C THR A 242 -14.28 -10.82 5.89
N PHE A 243 -14.29 -11.73 4.92
CA PHE A 243 -14.62 -11.39 3.54
C PHE A 243 -15.33 -12.55 2.85
N SER A 244 -15.94 -12.22 1.72
CA SER A 244 -16.39 -13.19 0.73
C SER A 244 -16.01 -12.69 -0.65
N ALA A 245 -15.43 -13.56 -1.46
CA ALA A 245 -15.02 -13.24 -2.81
C ALA A 245 -15.55 -14.26 -3.81
N ILE A 246 -15.72 -13.81 -5.04
CA ILE A 246 -16.06 -14.63 -6.19
C ILE A 246 -15.09 -14.34 -7.33
N LEU A 247 -14.73 -15.38 -8.07
CA LEU A 247 -14.06 -15.27 -9.36
C LEU A 247 -15.03 -15.73 -10.45
N TYR A 248 -15.24 -14.91 -11.47
CA TYR A 248 -16.16 -15.22 -12.57
C TYR A 248 -15.61 -14.70 -13.90
N LYS A 249 -16.13 -15.26 -14.99
CA LYS A 249 -15.86 -14.75 -16.34
C LYS A 249 -16.85 -13.64 -16.66
N GLU A 250 -16.36 -12.47 -17.07
CA GLU A 250 -17.17 -11.28 -17.34
C GLU A 250 -18.31 -11.59 -18.32
N SER A 251 -18.03 -12.34 -19.39
CA SER A 251 -19.01 -12.73 -20.41
C SER A 251 -20.13 -13.63 -19.89
N GLU A 252 -19.93 -14.32 -18.77
CA GLU A 252 -20.93 -15.21 -18.15
C GLU A 252 -21.72 -14.52 -17.03
N GLY A 253 -21.18 -13.41 -16.50
CA GLY A 253 -21.78 -12.57 -15.48
C GLY A 253 -21.51 -13.04 -14.04
N GLU A 254 -21.59 -12.08 -13.11
CA GLU A 254 -21.30 -12.25 -11.67
C GLU A 254 -22.12 -13.38 -11.00
N LYS A 255 -23.31 -13.69 -11.53
CA LYS A 255 -24.21 -14.74 -11.01
C LYS A 255 -23.76 -16.17 -11.33
N LYS A 256 -22.70 -16.34 -12.13
CA LYS A 256 -22.11 -17.64 -12.47
C LYS A 256 -20.64 -17.70 -12.00
N PRO A 257 -20.39 -17.67 -10.68
CA PRO A 257 -19.04 -17.80 -10.18
C PRO A 257 -18.42 -19.14 -10.59
N LEU A 258 -17.12 -19.11 -10.86
CA LEU A 258 -16.25 -20.27 -11.08
C LEU A 258 -15.69 -20.75 -9.74
N TYR A 259 -15.29 -19.79 -8.89
CA TYR A 259 -14.79 -20.04 -7.54
C TYR A 259 -15.42 -19.09 -6.54
N THR A 260 -15.54 -19.56 -5.29
CA THR A 260 -15.86 -18.74 -4.12
C THR A 260 -14.70 -18.82 -3.14
N VAL A 261 -14.35 -17.70 -2.51
CA VAL A 261 -13.32 -17.64 -1.46
C VAL A 261 -13.91 -16.95 -0.24
N ASP A 262 -13.93 -17.64 0.90
CA ASP A 262 -14.56 -17.13 2.12
C ASP A 262 -13.69 -17.40 3.35
N GLY A 263 -13.69 -16.47 4.30
CA GLY A 263 -12.94 -16.61 5.55
C GLY A 263 -12.54 -15.27 6.15
N GLN A 264 -11.42 -15.27 6.88
CA GLN A 264 -10.83 -14.11 7.50
C GLN A 264 -9.47 -13.84 6.85
N TRP A 265 -9.32 -12.69 6.16
CA TRP A 265 -8.09 -12.35 5.43
C TRP A 265 -6.86 -12.20 6.33
N SER A 266 -7.07 -12.05 7.64
CA SER A 266 -6.02 -11.98 8.66
C SER A 266 -5.72 -13.32 9.37
N ASP A 267 -6.44 -14.40 9.09
CA ASP A 267 -6.27 -15.68 9.82
C ASP A 267 -6.25 -16.86 8.84
N LYS A 268 -7.40 -17.19 8.26
CA LYS A 268 -7.53 -18.28 7.29
C LYS A 268 -8.71 -18.06 6.35
N PHE A 269 -8.59 -18.57 5.12
CA PHE A 269 -9.68 -18.58 4.16
C PHE A 269 -9.62 -19.83 3.28
N THR A 270 -10.76 -20.19 2.70
CA THR A 270 -10.90 -21.39 1.88
C THR A 270 -11.38 -21.03 0.49
N ILE A 271 -10.75 -21.59 -0.54
CA ILE A 271 -11.13 -21.51 -1.95
C ILE A 271 -11.94 -22.76 -2.29
N LYS A 272 -13.10 -22.57 -2.90
CA LYS A 272 -13.98 -23.67 -3.32
C LYS A 272 -14.38 -23.52 -4.78
N ASN A 273 -14.53 -24.64 -5.49
CA ASN A 273 -15.20 -24.65 -6.78
C ASN A 273 -16.67 -24.26 -6.58
N ALA A 274 -17.14 -23.26 -7.29
CA ALA A 274 -18.47 -22.72 -7.05
C ALA A 274 -19.60 -23.66 -7.50
N ARG A 275 -19.34 -24.56 -8.45
CA ARG A 275 -20.31 -25.52 -9.00
C ARG A 275 -20.37 -26.80 -8.16
N THR A 276 -19.23 -27.45 -7.94
CA THR A 276 -19.17 -28.73 -7.22
C THR A 276 -19.17 -28.56 -5.70
N LYS A 277 -18.80 -27.37 -5.20
CA LYS A 277 -18.58 -27.04 -3.79
C LYS A 277 -17.36 -27.71 -3.17
N ASP A 278 -16.54 -28.40 -3.98
CA ASP A 278 -15.31 -29.01 -3.51
C ASP A 278 -14.32 -27.94 -3.06
N GLU A 279 -13.63 -28.22 -1.95
CA GLU A 279 -12.51 -27.43 -1.50
C GLU A 279 -11.33 -27.60 -2.47
N VAL A 280 -10.83 -26.48 -2.98
CA VAL A 280 -9.65 -26.44 -3.84
C VAL A 280 -8.40 -26.26 -3.00
N GLU A 281 -8.45 -25.31 -2.06
CA GLU A 281 -7.32 -25.00 -1.18
C GLU A 281 -7.81 -24.25 0.07
N THR A 282 -7.16 -24.47 1.21
CA THR A 282 -7.25 -23.60 2.39
C THR A 282 -5.93 -22.88 2.61
N TYR A 283 -5.99 -21.55 2.69
CA TYR A 283 -4.86 -20.70 3.04
C TYR A 283 -4.89 -20.33 4.52
N VAL A 284 -3.75 -20.48 5.20
CA VAL A 284 -3.58 -20.13 6.60
C VAL A 284 -2.44 -19.12 6.73
N VAL A 285 -2.74 -17.93 7.24
CA VAL A 285 -1.79 -16.80 7.30
C VAL A 285 -0.53 -17.16 8.09
N LYS A 286 -0.70 -17.78 9.27
CA LYS A 286 0.43 -18.16 10.15
C LYS A 286 1.38 -19.19 9.54
N ASP A 287 0.91 -20.00 8.60
CA ASP A 287 1.70 -21.06 7.97
C ASP A 287 2.51 -20.50 6.78
N ASN A 288 2.15 -19.31 6.28
CA ASN A 288 2.78 -18.62 5.16
C ASN A 288 3.66 -17.48 5.67
N LYS A 289 4.90 -17.81 6.02
CA LYS A 289 5.89 -16.85 6.51
C LYS A 289 6.25 -15.82 5.44
N THR A 290 6.41 -14.58 5.87
CA THR A 290 6.87 -13.50 4.98
C THR A 290 8.37 -13.60 4.74
N THR A 291 8.81 -13.09 3.60
CA THR A 291 10.23 -12.85 3.31
C THR A 291 10.56 -11.41 3.69
N PRO A 292 11.55 -11.17 4.57
CA PRO A 292 11.99 -9.81 4.89
C PRO A 292 12.55 -9.10 3.65
N LEU A 293 12.18 -7.84 3.48
CA LEU A 293 12.79 -6.97 2.47
C LEU A 293 14.24 -6.67 2.87
N GLN A 294 15.17 -6.88 1.95
CA GLN A 294 16.57 -6.49 2.11
C GLN A 294 16.74 -5.05 1.64
N LEU A 295 17.35 -4.23 2.51
CA LEU A 295 17.66 -2.83 2.26
C LEU A 295 19.18 -2.63 2.28
N ALA A 296 19.64 -1.56 1.66
CA ALA A 296 21.02 -1.10 1.88
C ALA A 296 21.23 -0.71 3.36
N PRO A 297 22.46 -0.87 3.91
CA PRO A 297 22.83 -0.28 5.19
C PRO A 297 22.51 1.22 5.25
N LEU A 298 22.17 1.75 6.42
CA LEU A 298 21.72 3.15 6.56
C LEU A 298 22.76 4.17 6.08
N GLU A 299 24.04 3.85 6.26
CA GLU A 299 25.18 4.63 5.80
C GLU A 299 25.33 4.69 4.27
N ASP A 300 24.85 3.66 3.58
CA ASP A 300 24.93 3.49 2.12
C ASP A 300 23.65 3.99 1.40
N GLN A 301 22.56 4.18 2.14
CA GLN A 301 21.29 4.71 1.60
C GLN A 301 21.43 6.17 1.15
N ASP A 302 20.73 6.59 0.11
CA ASP A 302 20.60 8.02 -0.24
C ASP A 302 19.98 8.83 0.91
N LEU A 303 20.30 10.12 1.02
CA LEU A 303 19.74 11.00 2.05
C LEU A 303 18.21 11.01 2.05
N TYR A 304 17.56 10.87 0.89
CA TYR A 304 16.11 10.86 0.71
C TYR A 304 15.48 9.47 0.90
N GLU A 305 16.27 8.42 1.13
CA GLU A 305 15.72 7.12 1.48
C GLU A 305 15.13 7.16 2.89
N SER A 306 13.91 6.61 3.02
CA SER A 306 12.99 6.85 4.13
C SER A 306 13.63 6.62 5.50
N ARG A 307 14.33 5.50 5.68
CA ARG A 307 14.94 5.16 6.98
C ARG A 307 16.12 6.04 7.33
N ARG A 308 16.90 6.49 6.33
CA ARG A 308 18.00 7.44 6.54
C ARG A 308 17.44 8.84 6.83
N ALA A 309 16.48 9.31 6.05
CA ALA A 309 15.87 10.62 6.20
C ALA A 309 15.16 10.77 7.57
N TRP A 310 14.38 9.77 7.97
CA TRP A 310 13.58 9.79 9.20
C TRP A 310 14.29 9.25 10.44
N ARG A 311 15.58 8.87 10.34
CA ARG A 311 16.33 8.22 11.43
C ARG A 311 16.17 8.92 12.79
N ASP A 312 16.35 10.24 12.83
CA ASP A 312 16.32 10.99 14.08
C ASP A 312 14.90 11.10 14.66
N VAL A 313 13.88 11.15 13.78
CA VAL A 313 12.46 11.10 14.18
C VAL A 313 12.11 9.71 14.73
N ALA A 314 12.53 8.64 14.04
CA ALA A 314 12.33 7.26 14.49
C ALA A 314 12.96 7.01 15.86
N SER A 315 14.21 7.45 16.07
CA SER A 315 14.90 7.34 17.37
C SER A 315 14.19 8.11 18.50
N GLY A 316 13.62 9.29 18.18
CA GLY A 316 12.79 10.03 19.13
C GLY A 316 11.52 9.26 19.53
N ILE A 317 10.82 8.67 18.54
CA ILE A 317 9.60 7.88 18.76
C ILE A 317 9.91 6.65 19.63
N GLU A 318 11.00 5.93 19.32
CA GLU A 318 11.42 4.73 20.07
C GLU A 318 11.77 5.02 21.53
N ARG A 319 12.38 6.18 21.80
CA ARG A 319 12.69 6.63 23.17
C ARG A 319 11.51 7.29 23.87
N GLY A 320 10.41 7.56 23.17
CA GLY A 320 9.27 8.33 23.69
C GLY A 320 9.58 9.82 23.94
N ASP A 321 10.62 10.35 23.31
CA ASP A 321 11.09 11.74 23.46
C ASP A 321 10.44 12.64 22.41
N MET A 322 9.32 13.26 22.79
CA MET A 322 8.52 14.07 21.85
C MET A 322 9.12 15.41 21.49
N ASP A 323 9.94 15.96 22.35
CA ASP A 323 10.65 17.20 22.05
C ASP A 323 11.67 16.91 20.95
N ALA A 324 12.41 15.79 21.05
CA ALA A 324 13.30 15.33 20.00
C ALA A 324 12.55 15.02 18.69
N VAL A 325 11.40 14.32 18.76
CA VAL A 325 10.55 14.05 17.58
C VAL A 325 10.12 15.35 16.91
N SER A 326 9.62 16.32 17.69
CA SER A 326 9.14 17.60 17.19
C SER A 326 10.25 18.40 16.52
N VAL A 327 11.43 18.47 17.14
CA VAL A 327 12.61 19.17 16.59
C VAL A 327 13.07 18.51 15.28
N ALA A 328 13.28 17.19 15.29
CA ALA A 328 13.76 16.46 14.11
C ALA A 328 12.76 16.51 12.95
N LYS A 329 11.46 16.36 13.23
CA LYS A 329 10.40 16.45 12.22
C LYS A 329 10.27 17.87 11.65
N SER A 330 10.29 18.89 12.51
CA SER A 330 10.22 20.29 12.08
C SER A 330 11.39 20.68 11.18
N LYS A 331 12.59 20.13 11.43
CA LYS A 331 13.77 20.34 10.58
C LYS A 331 13.50 19.92 9.13
N ILE A 332 13.01 18.70 8.91
CA ILE A 332 12.69 18.17 7.57
C ILE A 332 11.53 18.95 6.96
N GLU A 333 10.44 19.20 7.71
CA GLU A 333 9.26 19.90 7.19
C GLU A 333 9.56 21.37 6.83
N ASN A 334 10.41 22.06 7.58
CA ASN A 334 10.84 23.41 7.27
C ASN A 334 11.72 23.44 6.01
N ALA A 335 12.69 22.52 5.93
CA ALA A 335 13.57 22.39 4.78
C ALA A 335 12.78 22.14 3.48
N GLN A 336 11.82 21.21 3.51
CA GLN A 336 10.92 20.94 2.40
C GLN A 336 10.11 22.18 2.01
N ARG A 337 9.53 22.90 2.99
CA ARG A 337 8.77 24.13 2.73
C ARG A 337 9.62 25.22 2.08
N GLU A 338 10.84 25.44 2.55
CA GLU A 338 11.74 26.42 1.93
C GLU A 338 12.17 26.00 0.52
N LEU A 339 12.49 24.71 0.31
CA LEU A 339 12.82 24.20 -1.03
C LEU A 339 11.66 24.37 -2.03
N ARG A 340 10.40 24.17 -1.59
CA ARG A 340 9.22 24.43 -2.43
C ARG A 340 9.03 25.91 -2.77
N LYS A 341 9.37 26.83 -1.86
CA LYS A 341 9.33 28.27 -2.14
C LYS A 341 10.36 28.65 -3.20
N VAL A 342 11.57 28.11 -3.11
CA VAL A 342 12.65 28.34 -4.09
C VAL A 342 12.22 27.84 -5.47
N GLU A 343 11.79 26.59 -5.59
CA GLU A 343 11.30 26.03 -6.86
C GLU A 343 10.18 26.86 -7.48
N LYS A 344 9.19 27.27 -6.66
CA LYS A 344 8.09 28.12 -7.12
C LYS A 344 8.60 29.48 -7.63
N SER A 345 9.57 30.09 -6.94
CA SER A 345 10.16 31.37 -7.37
C SER A 345 10.95 31.27 -8.68
N GLU A 346 11.49 30.08 -8.97
CA GLU A 346 12.25 29.79 -10.18
C GLU A 346 11.39 29.20 -11.31
N GLY A 347 10.08 28.99 -11.07
CA GLY A 347 9.18 28.36 -12.04
C GLY A 347 9.50 26.88 -12.31
N ARG A 348 10.18 26.20 -11.38
CA ARG A 348 10.54 24.78 -11.47
C ARG A 348 9.53 23.92 -10.71
N GLU A 349 9.31 22.70 -11.19
CA GLU A 349 8.62 21.64 -10.45
C GLU A 349 9.65 20.60 -9.99
N TRP A 350 9.37 19.89 -8.88
CA TRP A 350 10.13 18.72 -8.49
C TRP A 350 10.20 17.68 -9.60
N GLU A 351 11.40 17.23 -9.93
CA GLU A 351 11.62 16.12 -10.85
C GLU A 351 11.49 14.80 -10.07
N ARG A 352 10.54 13.95 -10.48
CA ARG A 352 10.36 12.63 -9.85
C ARG A 352 11.42 11.69 -10.40
N ARG A 353 11.96 10.82 -9.54
CA ARG A 353 13.13 10.04 -9.89
C ARG A 353 12.79 8.79 -10.72
N PHE A 354 11.76 8.07 -10.32
CA PHE A 354 11.44 6.74 -10.84
C PHE A 354 10.07 6.65 -11.52
N PHE A 355 9.28 7.71 -11.47
CA PHE A 355 7.91 7.73 -12.00
C PHE A 355 7.66 8.96 -12.87
N ASN A 356 6.96 8.74 -13.98
CA ASN A 356 6.48 9.80 -14.86
C ASN A 356 5.01 10.08 -14.58
N ARG A 357 4.64 11.36 -14.67
CA ARG A 357 3.23 11.78 -14.78
C ARG A 357 2.80 11.54 -16.23
N VAL A 358 1.74 10.78 -16.45
CA VAL A 358 1.20 10.44 -17.77
C VAL A 358 -0.21 11.02 -17.96
N ASP A 359 -0.64 11.17 -19.21
CA ASP A 359 -2.04 11.47 -19.53
C ASP A 359 -2.87 10.19 -19.37
N GLU A 360 -3.97 10.26 -18.61
CA GLU A 360 -4.83 9.10 -18.38
C GLU A 360 -5.46 8.55 -19.66
N ASN A 361 -5.54 9.36 -20.72
CA ASN A 361 -6.13 9.00 -22.01
C ASN A 361 -5.15 8.29 -22.96
N GLU A 362 -3.87 8.18 -22.63
CA GLU A 362 -2.87 7.52 -23.49
C GLU A 362 -3.06 6.00 -23.53
N ASP A 363 -3.54 5.38 -22.44
CA ASP A 363 -3.72 3.93 -22.33
C ASP A 363 -5.21 3.54 -22.30
N GLN A 364 -5.80 3.43 -23.49
CA GLN A 364 -7.22 3.07 -23.66
C GLN A 364 -7.53 1.65 -23.15
N GLY A 365 -6.56 0.72 -23.24
CA GLY A 365 -6.72 -0.65 -22.73
C GLY A 365 -6.88 -0.65 -21.21
N LEU A 366 -6.00 0.07 -20.53
CA LEU A 366 -6.08 0.25 -19.08
C LEU A 366 -7.35 0.98 -18.65
N LEU A 367 -7.76 2.04 -19.35
CA LEU A 367 -9.02 2.74 -19.06
C LEU A 367 -10.23 1.81 -19.21
N GLN A 368 -10.22 0.90 -20.19
CA GLN A 368 -11.27 -0.09 -20.33
C GLN A 368 -11.31 -1.05 -19.13
N LEU A 369 -10.15 -1.54 -18.68
CA LEU A 369 -10.06 -2.36 -17.47
C LEU A 369 -10.54 -1.58 -16.23
N ALA A 370 -10.14 -0.32 -16.09
CA ALA A 370 -10.54 0.56 -14.99
C ALA A 370 -12.05 0.74 -14.93
N ARG A 371 -12.70 1.01 -16.06
CA ARG A 371 -14.17 1.12 -16.14
C ARG A 371 -14.87 -0.17 -15.73
N LYS A 372 -14.36 -1.33 -16.18
CA LYS A 372 -14.86 -2.65 -15.77
C LYS A 372 -14.67 -2.90 -14.26
N ALA A 373 -13.62 -2.33 -13.66
CA ALA A 373 -13.37 -2.37 -12.23
C ALA A 373 -14.25 -1.37 -11.43
N GLY A 374 -15.07 -0.57 -12.11
CA GLY A 374 -15.94 0.45 -11.49
C GLY A 374 -15.25 1.78 -11.23
N LEU A 375 -14.06 2.00 -11.80
CA LEU A 375 -13.37 3.30 -11.75
C LEU A 375 -13.88 4.21 -12.87
N THR A 376 -14.25 5.45 -12.52
CA THR A 376 -14.72 6.44 -13.49
C THR A 376 -13.58 7.22 -14.16
N SER A 377 -12.43 7.32 -13.50
CA SER A 377 -11.19 7.92 -13.97
C SER A 377 -10.01 7.31 -13.20
N LEU A 378 -8.78 7.72 -13.52
CA LEU A 378 -7.59 7.31 -12.76
C LEU A 378 -7.28 8.27 -11.59
N GLU A 379 -8.19 9.20 -11.28
CA GLU A 379 -8.13 10.12 -10.12
C GLU A 379 -6.83 10.95 -10.03
N GLY A 380 -6.29 11.37 -11.18
CA GLY A 380 -5.04 12.15 -11.27
C GLY A 380 -5.11 13.49 -10.53
N ASP A 381 -6.28 14.14 -10.51
CA ASP A 381 -6.55 15.37 -9.75
C ASP A 381 -6.35 15.21 -8.24
N LYS A 382 -6.58 14.00 -7.72
CA LYS A 382 -6.49 13.68 -6.28
C LYS A 382 -5.15 13.08 -5.87
N THR A 383 -4.27 12.82 -6.83
CA THR A 383 -2.99 12.12 -6.63
C THR A 383 -1.79 12.92 -7.16
N GLY A 384 -2.04 14.17 -7.62
CA GLY A 384 -1.01 15.02 -8.20
C GLY A 384 -0.54 14.54 -9.58
N GLY A 385 -1.32 13.69 -10.25
CA GLY A 385 -1.04 13.08 -11.55
C GLY A 385 -1.37 11.60 -11.60
N VAL A 386 -1.49 11.05 -12.81
CA VAL A 386 -1.45 9.59 -13.01
C VAL A 386 0.01 9.18 -13.12
N TRP A 387 0.46 8.31 -12.22
CA TRP A 387 1.88 7.95 -12.12
C TRP A 387 2.14 6.58 -12.72
N ARG A 388 3.19 6.47 -13.55
CA ARG A 388 3.68 5.21 -14.12
C ARG A 388 5.16 5.06 -13.87
N PHE A 389 5.58 3.84 -13.62
CA PHE A 389 6.98 3.51 -13.44
C PHE A 389 7.77 3.82 -14.71
N ASN A 390 8.99 4.34 -14.56
CA ASN A 390 9.92 4.61 -15.66
C ASN A 390 11.11 3.63 -15.57
N PRO A 391 11.07 2.48 -16.28
CA PRO A 391 12.15 1.50 -16.25
C PRO A 391 13.51 2.09 -16.65
N ALA A 392 13.52 3.00 -17.62
CA ALA A 392 14.76 3.60 -18.12
C ALA A 392 15.44 4.50 -17.07
N SER A 393 14.68 5.10 -16.16
CA SER A 393 15.28 5.90 -15.09
C SER A 393 15.80 5.01 -13.94
N ALA A 394 15.24 3.82 -13.75
CA ALA A 394 15.67 2.88 -12.73
C ALA A 394 16.90 2.05 -13.16
N ASP A 395 17.05 1.78 -14.46
CA ASP A 395 18.17 0.99 -14.98
C ASP A 395 19.53 1.62 -14.64
N GLY A 396 20.39 0.84 -13.97
CA GLY A 396 21.70 1.29 -13.52
C GLY A 396 21.72 2.47 -12.52
N ALA A 397 20.58 2.85 -11.96
CA ALA A 397 20.47 3.99 -11.05
C ALA A 397 21.35 3.83 -9.80
N LYS A 398 22.03 4.90 -9.39
CA LYS A 398 22.85 4.98 -8.17
C LYS A 398 22.62 6.30 -7.44
N PRO A 399 22.79 6.35 -6.12
CA PRO A 399 22.73 7.59 -5.38
C PRO A 399 23.91 8.54 -5.77
N PRO A 400 23.75 9.86 -5.67
CA PRO A 400 22.55 10.55 -5.18
C PRO A 400 21.39 10.48 -6.18
N TYR A 401 20.18 10.22 -5.69
CA TYR A 401 19.01 10.08 -6.55
C TYR A 401 18.38 11.42 -6.92
N HIS A 402 18.49 12.42 -6.05
CA HIS A 402 17.98 13.76 -6.29
C HIS A 402 19.12 14.75 -6.51
N LYS A 403 18.87 15.75 -7.37
CA LYS A 403 19.81 16.86 -7.58
C LYS A 403 19.93 17.77 -6.36
N ALA A 404 18.84 17.86 -5.59
CA ALA A 404 18.86 18.54 -4.30
C ALA A 404 19.72 17.71 -3.34
N GLY A 405 20.71 18.36 -2.72
CA GLY A 405 21.55 17.75 -1.70
C GLY A 405 20.83 17.67 -0.35
N GLY A 406 21.59 17.77 0.74
CA GLY A 406 21.03 17.72 2.10
C GLY A 406 20.07 18.84 2.45
N GLU A 407 20.03 19.93 1.68
CA GLU A 407 19.24 21.12 1.96
C GLU A 407 17.74 20.85 2.05
N GLY A 408 17.21 19.91 1.26
CA GLY A 408 15.79 19.52 1.31
C GLY A 408 15.40 18.73 2.56
N LEU A 409 16.39 18.36 3.38
CA LEU A 409 16.22 17.64 4.65
C LEU A 409 16.79 18.44 5.84
N GLY A 410 17.22 19.68 5.59
CA GLY A 410 17.85 20.54 6.59
C GLY A 410 19.24 20.06 7.01
N VAL A 411 19.88 19.22 6.20
CA VAL A 411 21.26 18.77 6.40
C VAL A 411 22.18 19.78 5.69
N SER A 412 23.12 20.36 6.42
CA SER A 412 24.14 21.25 5.83
C SER A 412 25.04 20.45 4.87
N ALA A 413 25.44 21.10 3.76
CA ALA A 413 26.32 20.53 2.74
C ALA A 413 27.72 20.20 3.28
#